data_AF-A0A927QBN8-F1
#
_entry.id   AF-A0A927QBN8-F1
#
_cell.length_a   1.000
_cell.length_b   1.000
_cell.length_c   1.000
_cell.angle_alpha   90.00
_cell.angle_beta   90.00
_cell.angle_gamma   90.00
#
_symmetry.space_group_name_H-M   'P 1'
#
loop_
_entity.id
_entity.type
_entity.pdbx_description
1 polymer ?
#
loop_
_entity_poly.entity_id
_entity_poly.type
_entity_poly.pdbx_seq_one_letter_code
_entity_poly.pdbx_strand_id
1 'polypeptide(L)' 'MRDELGINLEAVHCPQCSARMPPLRVPADLHQLMWGGWTCPSCGTRMDKYGRRVDADRQA' A
#
# COMPACT_ATOMS: atom_id res chain seq x y z
N MET A 1 -2.78 15.36 -3.77
CA MET A 1 -1.71 15.80 -4.69
C MET A 1 -0.77 14.60 -4.84
N ARG A 2 -0.52 14.09 -6.04
CA ARG A 2 0.60 13.15 -6.25
C ARG A 2 1.84 14.03 -6.29
N ASP A 3 2.72 13.88 -5.32
CA ASP A 3 4.10 14.37 -5.34
C ASP A 3 4.73 14.16 -6.73
N GLU A 4 5.32 15.21 -7.32
CA GLU A 4 5.93 15.19 -8.66
C GLU A 4 7.02 14.10 -8.81
N LEU A 5 7.56 13.64 -7.68
CA LEU A 5 8.58 12.61 -7.58
C LEU A 5 8.02 11.20 -7.34
N GLY A 6 6.72 11.04 -7.11
CA GLY A 6 6.11 9.73 -6.83
C GLY A 6 6.57 9.08 -5.51
N ILE A 7 6.91 9.87 -4.50
CA ILE A 7 7.29 9.44 -3.15
C ILE A 7 6.21 9.88 -2.15
N ASN A 8 5.58 8.90 -1.49
CA ASN A 8 4.68 9.18 -0.37
C ASN A 8 5.47 9.31 0.94
N LEU A 9 5.43 10.49 1.56
CA LEU A 9 6.04 10.75 2.87
C LEU A 9 5.00 10.71 4.02
N GLU A 10 3.72 10.59 3.70
CA GLU A 10 2.64 10.55 4.68
C GLU A 10 2.46 9.15 5.26
N ALA A 11 1.91 9.11 6.48
CA ALA A 11 1.56 7.84 7.12
C ALA A 11 0.38 7.18 6.39
N VAL A 12 0.61 6.00 5.84
CA VAL A 12 -0.43 5.20 5.19
C VAL A 12 -1.29 4.47 6.22
N HIS A 13 -2.59 4.47 5.99
CA HIS A 13 -3.57 3.71 6.77
C HIS A 13 -4.24 2.68 5.87
N CYS A 14 -4.54 1.52 6.45
CA CYS A 14 -5.26 0.46 5.76
C CYS A 14 -6.66 0.96 5.35
N PRO A 15 -7.05 0.85 4.07
CA PRO A 15 -8.36 1.32 3.62
C PRO A 15 -9.52 0.45 4.13
N GLN A 16 -9.23 -0.75 4.64
CA GLN A 16 -10.26 -1.70 5.11
C GLN A 16 -10.48 -1.64 6.63
N CYS A 17 -9.42 -1.54 7.43
CA CYS A 17 -9.51 -1.56 8.90
C CYS A 17 -8.91 -0.33 9.59
N SER A 18 -8.46 0.67 8.82
CA SER A 18 -7.84 1.90 9.32
C SER A 18 -6.56 1.71 10.13
N ALA A 19 -6.00 0.49 10.21
CA ALA A 19 -4.74 0.24 10.87
C ALA A 19 -3.61 1.05 10.22
N ARG A 20 -2.77 1.68 11.03
CA ARG A 20 -1.61 2.44 10.55
C ARG A 20 -0.52 1.49 10.06
N MET A 21 0.02 1.75 8.86
CA MET A 21 1.12 0.95 8.30
C MET A 21 2.46 1.32 8.92
N PRO A 22 3.37 0.34 9.10
CA PRO A 22 4.69 0.59 9.65
C PRO A 22 5.52 1.48 8.70
N PRO A 23 6.33 2.41 9.24
CA PRO A 23 7.15 3.31 8.44
C PRO A 23 8.28 2.56 7.72
N LEU A 24 8.80 1.49 8.32
CA LEU A 24 9.71 0.57 7.64
C LEU A 24 8.90 -0.38 6.75
N ARG A 25 9.10 -0.27 5.44
CA ARG A 25 8.43 -1.11 4.46
C ARG A 25 9.17 -2.42 4.27
N VAL A 26 8.43 -3.53 4.41
CA VAL A 26 8.87 -4.88 4.01
C VAL A 26 7.91 -5.37 2.95
N PRO A 27 8.36 -5.60 1.69
CA PRO A 27 7.48 -6.09 0.64
C PRO A 27 7.06 -7.54 0.92
N ALA A 28 5.76 -7.81 0.80
CA ALA A 28 5.20 -9.15 0.98
C ALA A 28 5.06 -9.94 -0.33
N ASP A 29 5.09 -9.27 -1.47
CA ASP A 29 5.00 -9.88 -2.80
C ASP A 29 5.82 -9.11 -3.85
N LEU A 30 5.96 -9.68 -5.05
CA LEU A 30 6.68 -9.07 -6.17
C LEU A 30 6.05 -7.74 -6.61
N HIS A 31 4.73 -7.59 -6.47
CA HIS A 31 4.05 -6.35 -6.80
C HIS A 31 4.50 -5.21 -5.87
N GLN A 32 4.55 -5.47 -4.56
CA GLN A 32 5.05 -4.52 -3.57
C GLN A 32 6.55 -4.25 -3.69
N LEU A 33 7.32 -5.23 -4.16
CA LEU A 33 8.73 -5.03 -4.46
C LEU A 33 8.91 -4.02 -5.61
N MET A 34 8.14 -4.16 -6.69
CA MET A 34 8.25 -3.34 -7.90
C MET A 34 7.61 -1.95 -7.77
N TRP A 35 6.43 -1.86 -7.15
CA TRP A 35 5.60 -0.65 -7.15
C TRP A 35 5.44 -0.01 -5.77
N GLY A 36 5.98 -0.66 -4.73
CA GLY A 36 5.78 -0.26 -3.33
C GLY A 36 4.41 -0.68 -2.80
N GLY A 37 4.13 -0.25 -1.56
CA GLY A 37 2.89 -0.59 -0.85
C GLY A 37 3.10 -1.50 0.35
N TRP A 38 1.99 -1.98 0.88
CA TRP A 38 1.93 -2.76 2.11
C TRP A 38 0.89 -3.88 1.99
N THR A 39 1.13 -4.95 2.75
CA THR A 39 0.07 -5.86 3.19
C THR A 39 -0.27 -5.50 4.62
N CYS A 40 -1.55 -5.22 4.89
CA CYS A 40 -2.00 -4.92 6.25
C CYS A 40 -1.75 -6.13 7.16
N PRO A 41 -1.00 -6.00 8.28
CA PRO A 41 -0.76 -7.12 9.20
C PRO A 41 -2.02 -7.49 10.00
N SER A 42 -3.02 -6.60 10.08
CA SER A 42 -4.24 -6.82 10.85
C SER A 42 -5.34 -7.55 10.06
N CYS A 43 -5.52 -7.23 8.78
CA CYS A 43 -6.61 -7.79 7.96
C CYS A 43 -6.17 -8.40 6.62
N GLY A 44 -4.86 -8.38 6.31
CA GLY A 44 -4.32 -8.96 5.08
C GLY A 44 -4.58 -8.16 3.81
N THR A 45 -5.27 -7.01 3.88
CA THR A 45 -5.53 -6.18 2.71
C THR A 45 -4.23 -5.71 2.07
N ARG A 46 -4.06 -5.99 0.78
CA ARG A 46 -2.96 -5.46 -0.03
C ARG A 46 -3.29 -4.06 -0.50
N MET A 47 -2.32 -3.16 -0.43
CA MET A 47 -2.48 -1.78 -0.84
C MET A 47 -1.21 -1.23 -1.48
N ASP A 48 -1.36 -0.19 -2.30
CA ASP A 48 -0.26 0.52 -2.92
C ASP A 48 0.47 1.44 -1.92
N LYS A 49 1.52 2.12 -2.37
CA LYS A 49 2.31 3.04 -1.54
C LYS A 49 1.53 4.27 -1.05
N TYR A 50 0.29 4.46 -1.50
CA TYR A 50 -0.60 5.55 -1.10
C TYR A 50 -1.78 5.05 -0.26
N GLY A 51 -1.81 3.77 0.12
CA GLY A 51 -2.89 3.19 0.93
C GLY A 51 -4.14 2.81 0.15
N ARG A 52 -4.08 2.74 -1.18
CA ARG A 52 -5.22 2.31 -2.00
C ARG A 52 -5.19 0.80 -2.17
N ARG A 53 -6.35 0.15 -1.99
CA ARG A 53 -6.47 -1.31 -2.12
C ARG A 53 -6.00 -1.77 -3.50
N VAL A 54 -5.19 -2.82 -3.52
CA VAL A 54 -4.75 -3.52 -4.73
C VAL A 54 -5.44 -4.87 -4.74
N ASP A 55 -6.65 -4.89 -5.28
CA ASP A 55 -7.29 -6.14 -5.66
C ASP A 55 -6.74 -6.51 -7.03
N ALA A 56 -6.16 -7.70 -7.14
CA ALA A 56 -5.72 -8.24 -8.41
C ALA A 56 -6.94 -8.68 -9.23
N ASP A 57 -7.84 -7.75 -9.56
CA ASP A 57 -8.59 -7.76 -10.81
C ASP A 57 -9.40 -6.47 -10.96
N ARG A 58 -9.05 -5.67 -11.95
CA ARG A 58 -10.04 -4.87 -12.68
C ARG A 58 -9.87 -5.23 -14.14
N GLN A 59 -10.56 -6.29 -14.55
CA GLN A 59 -10.96 -6.51 -15.93
C GLN A 59 -11.64 -5.22 -16.42
N ALA A 60 -10.98 -4.51 -17.33
CA ALA A 60 -11.54 -3.74 -18.45
C ALA A 60 -10.39 -3.22 -19.32
#